data_AF-A0A7Y3C0P6-F1
#
_entry.id   AF-A0A7Y3C0P6-F1
#
_cell.length_a   1.000
_cell.length_b   1.000
_cell.length_c   1.000
_cell.angle_alpha   90.00
_cell.angle_beta   90.00
_cell.angle_gamma   90.00
#
_symmetry.space_group_name_H-M   'P 1'
#
loop_
_entity.id
_entity.type
_entity.pdbx_description
1 polymer ?
#
loop_
_entity_poly.entity_id
_entity_poly.type
_entity_poly.pdbx_seq_one_letter_code
_entity_poly.pdbx_strand_id
1 'polypeptide(L)'
;LGTTVTALLAALAATDQNAQAGLTIALVHLLFNLSGTVLIYPFEPIRRIPMFLARTLADVAVRSKVLAIAYVMGLFYAVPIVFAMLTQ
;
A
#
# COMPACT_ATOMS: atom_id res chain seq x y z
N LEU A 1 4.59 8.25 -1.72
CA LEU A 1 5.93 8.79 -2.07
C LEU A 1 6.77 9.15 -0.86
N GLY A 2 6.29 9.98 0.08
CA GLY A 2 7.10 10.38 1.25
C GLY A 2 7.61 9.20 2.10
N THR A 3 6.76 8.21 2.38
CA THR A 3 7.15 7.00 3.13
C THR A 3 8.19 6.16 2.41
N THR A 4 8.10 6.02 1.08
CA THR A 4 9.08 5.25 0.28
C THR A 4 10.41 5.99 0.13
N VAL A 5 10.39 7.32 0.04
CA VAL A 5 11.62 8.14 0.06
C VAL A 5 12.29 8.06 1.44
N THR A 6 11.52 8.13 2.52
CA THR A 6 12.07 7.99 3.88
C THR A 6 12.67 6.60 4.10
N ALA A 7 12.01 5.54 3.62
CA ALA A 7 12.54 4.18 3.66
C ALA A 7 13.83 4.04 2.84
N LEU A 8 13.93 4.70 1.68
CA LEU A 8 15.15 4.73 0.88
C LEU A 8 16.29 5.43 1.63
N LEU A 9 16.05 6.59 2.23
CA LEU A 9 17.05 7.30 3.02
C LEU A 9 17.52 6.46 4.22
N ALA A 10 16.60 5.79 4.92
CA ALA A 10 16.93 4.89 6.02
C ALA A 10 17.77 3.70 5.54
N ALA A 11 17.42 3.09 4.40
CA ALA A 11 18.17 1.97 3.84
C ALA A 11 19.57 2.37 3.34
N LEU A 12 19.74 3.60 2.84
CA LEU A 12 21.06 4.13 2.46
C LEU A 12 21.96 4.43 3.66
N ALA A 13 21.37 4.70 4.83
CA ALA A 13 22.11 4.93 6.08
C ALA A 13 22.39 3.64 6.87
N ALA A 14 21.77 2.52 6.48
CA ALA A 14 21.95 1.23 7.16
C ALA A 14 23.34 0.64 6.85
N THR A 15 23.99 0.12 7.89
CA THR A 15 25.31 -0.56 7.82
C THR A 15 25.27 -1.97 8.39
N ASP A 16 24.07 -2.47 8.71
CA ASP A 16 23.86 -3.79 9.25
C ASP A 16 23.94 -4.87 8.16
N GLN A 17 23.94 -6.14 8.59
CA GLN A 17 23.99 -7.31 7.70
C GLN A 17 22.83 -7.37 6.68
N ASN A 18 21.74 -6.64 6.93
CA ASN A 18 20.56 -6.60 6.07
C ASN A 18 20.50 -5.36 5.16
N ALA A 19 21.52 -4.48 5.18
CA ALA A 19 21.50 -3.20 4.45
C ALA A 19 21.22 -3.38 2.95
N GLN A 20 21.81 -4.40 2.31
CA GLN A 20 21.56 -4.69 0.89
C GLN A 20 20.10 -5.06 0.63
N ALA A 21 19.53 -5.96 1.43
CA ALA A 21 18.13 -6.37 1.30
C ALA A 21 17.18 -5.19 1.57
N GLY A 22 17.47 -4.39 2.61
CA GLY A 22 16.72 -3.18 2.94
C GLY A 22 16.71 -2.17 1.78
N LEU A 23 17.85 -1.96 1.13
CA LEU A 23 17.96 -1.08 -0.05
C LEU A 23 17.14 -1.61 -1.22
N THR A 24 17.23 -2.91 -1.52
CA THR A 24 16.40 -3.54 -2.57
C THR A 24 14.92 -3.35 -2.29
N ILE A 25 14.47 -3.59 -1.05
CA ILE A 25 13.08 -3.40 -0.66
C ILE A 25 12.66 -1.94 -0.84
N ALA A 26 13.45 -0.99 -0.36
CA ALA A 26 13.14 0.43 -0.47
C ALA A 26 13.06 0.91 -1.93
N LEU A 27 13.97 0.44 -2.79
CA LEU A 27 13.95 0.75 -4.22
C LEU A 27 12.73 0.17 -4.92
N VAL A 28 12.40 -1.10 -4.69
CA VAL A 28 11.20 -1.73 -5.28
C VAL A 28 9.94 -0.98 -4.85
N HIS A 29 9.84 -0.60 -3.57
CA HIS A 29 8.71 0.18 -3.07
C HIS A 29 8.64 1.57 -3.72
N LEU A 30 9.77 2.30 -3.80
CA LEU A 30 9.80 3.61 -4.43
C LEU A 30 9.39 3.54 -5.90
N LEU A 31 9.95 2.58 -6.63
CA LEU A 31 9.70 2.44 -8.07
C LEU A 31 8.26 2.02 -8.33
N PHE A 32 7.73 1.05 -7.58
CA PHE A 32 6.32 0.66 -7.66
C PHE A 32 5.37 1.84 -7.41
N ASN A 33 5.64 2.64 -6.37
CA ASN A 33 4.81 3.80 -6.03
C ASN A 33 4.91 4.90 -7.09
N LEU A 34 6.09 5.14 -7.63
CA LEU A 34 6.30 6.12 -8.69
C LEU A 34 5.62 5.70 -9.99
N SER A 35 5.83 4.45 -10.42
CA SER A 35 5.17 3.86 -11.59
C SER A 35 3.65 3.91 -11.45
N GLY A 36 3.10 3.53 -10.29
CA GLY A 36 1.66 3.62 -10.03
C GLY A 36 1.14 5.06 -10.08
N THR A 37 1.91 6.03 -9.57
CA THR A 37 1.56 7.45 -9.65
C THR A 37 1.53 7.92 -11.11
N VAL A 38 2.57 7.62 -11.88
CA VAL A 38 2.66 7.98 -13.32
C VAL A 38 1.56 7.29 -14.14
N LEU A 39 1.16 6.07 -13.78
CA LEU A 39 0.09 5.36 -14.47
C LEU A 39 -1.30 5.95 -14.18
N ILE A 40 -1.55 6.33 -12.92
CA ILE A 40 -2.90 6.68 -12.45
C ILE A 40 -3.19 8.19 -12.58
N TYR A 41 -2.24 9.06 -12.20
CA TYR A 41 -2.52 10.49 -12.05
C TYR A 41 -2.71 11.30 -13.34
N PRO A 42 -1.93 11.07 -14.42
CA PRO A 42 -2.03 11.86 -15.64
C PRO A 42 -3.36 11.69 -16.37
N PHE A 43 -3.93 10.47 -16.35
CA PHE A 43 -5.16 10.15 -17.07
C PHE A 43 -6.37 10.32 -16.16
N GLU A 44 -7.17 11.35 -16.45
CA GLU A 44 -8.34 11.69 -15.64
C GLU A 44 -9.33 10.52 -15.42
N PRO A 45 -9.69 9.69 -16.43
CA PRO A 45 -10.58 8.56 -16.21
C PRO A 45 -10.03 7.55 -15.21
N ILE A 46 -8.72 7.27 -15.27
CA ILE A 46 -8.04 6.32 -14.38
C ILE A 46 -7.99 6.89 -12.96
N ARG A 47 -7.66 8.17 -12.80
CA ARG A 47 -7.64 8.86 -11.51
C ARG A 47 -9.01 8.89 -10.81
N ARG A 48 -10.10 8.95 -11.57
CA ARG A 48 -11.47 8.97 -11.01
C ARG A 48 -11.86 7.66 -10.35
N ILE A 49 -11.33 6.52 -10.82
CA ILE A 49 -11.63 5.19 -10.28
C ILE A 49 -11.29 5.08 -8.77
N PRO A 50 -10.02 5.26 -8.32
CA PRO A 50 -9.68 5.14 -6.92
C PRO A 50 -10.38 6.20 -6.06
N MET A 51 -10.58 7.41 -6.59
CA MET A 51 -11.31 8.48 -5.90
C MET A 51 -12.77 8.11 -5.64
N PHE A 52 -13.46 7.52 -6.63
CA PHE A 52 -14.84 7.07 -6.50
C PHE A 52 -14.96 5.90 -5.50
N LEU A 53 -14.05 4.92 -5.60
CA LEU A 53 -14.03 3.78 -4.68
C LEU A 53 -13.77 4.23 -3.24
N ALA A 54 -12.81 5.14 -3.02
CA ALA A 54 -12.51 5.66 -1.69
C ALA A 54 -13.68 6.41 -1.07
N ARG A 55 -14.40 7.23 -1.85
CA ARG A 55 -15.61 7.95 -1.38
C ARG A 55 -16.73 6.98 -1.02
N THR A 56 -17.01 6.02 -1.90
CA THR A 56 -18.03 5.00 -1.64
C THR A 56 -17.71 4.19 -0.39
N LEU A 57 -16.44 3.79 -0.21
CA LEU A 57 -16.00 3.07 0.99
C LEU A 57 -16.16 3.94 2.25
N ALA A 58 -15.81 5.23 2.18
CA ALA A 58 -15.97 6.16 3.28
C ALA A 58 -17.44 6.34 3.68
N ASP A 59 -18.35 6.49 2.70
CA ASP A 59 -19.80 6.60 2.95
C ASP A 59 -20.36 5.36 3.66
N VAL A 60 -19.92 4.17 3.25
CA VAL A 60 -20.29 2.90 3.90
C VAL A 60 -19.73 2.84 5.32
N ALA A 61 -18.46 3.25 5.51
CA ALA A 61 -17.81 3.23 6.82
C ALA A 61 -18.47 4.19 7.82
N VAL A 62 -18.94 5.36 7.37
CA VAL A 62 -19.68 6.32 8.20
C VAL A 62 -21.05 5.77 8.61
N ARG A 63 -21.73 5.05 7.70
CA ARG A 63 -23.05 4.46 7.99
C ARG A 63 -22.98 3.27 8.95
N SER A 64 -21.91 2.48 8.92
CA SER A 64 -21.75 1.31 9.78
C SER A 64 -20.31 1.08 10.21
N LYS A 65 -20.05 1.29 11.50
CA LYS A 65 -18.76 0.96 12.13
C LYS A 65 -18.44 -0.53 12.03
N VAL A 66 -19.46 -1.40 12.09
CA VAL A 66 -19.26 -2.84 11.99
C VAL A 66 -18.75 -3.22 10.60
N LEU A 67 -19.31 -2.63 9.54
CA LEU A 67 -18.83 -2.87 8.18
C LEU A 67 -17.40 -2.34 7.98
N ALA A 68 -17.08 -1.17 8.55
CA ALA A 68 -15.72 -0.63 8.52
C ALA A 68 -14.71 -1.57 9.21
N ILE A 69 -15.04 -2.07 10.41
CA ILE A 69 -14.20 -3.02 11.15
C ILE A 69 -14.08 -4.33 10.37
N ALA A 70 -15.19 -4.88 9.85
CA ALA A 70 -15.18 -6.11 9.07
C ALA A 70 -14.31 -5.98 7.81
N TYR A 71 -14.37 -4.83 7.12
CA TYR A 71 -13.52 -4.55 5.96
C TYR A 71 -12.04 -4.51 6.35
N VAL A 72 -11.69 -3.80 7.43
CA VAL A 72 -10.30 -3.72 7.89
C VAL A 72 -9.78 -5.10 8.32
N MET A 73 -10.54 -5.82 9.14
CA MET A 73 -10.16 -7.16 9.61
C MET A 73 -10.06 -8.16 8.47
N GLY A 74 -11.02 -8.13 7.54
CA GLY A 74 -11.03 -9.00 6.37
C GLY A 74 -9.84 -8.73 5.45
N LEU A 75 -9.66 -7.48 5.04
CA LEU A 75 -8.68 -7.14 4.00
C LEU A 75 -7.24 -7.07 4.53
N PHE A 76 -7.00 -6.52 5.72
CA PHE A 76 -5.64 -6.32 6.25
C PHE A 76 -5.14 -7.48 7.12
N TYR A 77 -6.02 -8.37 7.59
CA TYR A 77 -5.62 -9.51 8.42
C TYR A 77 -6.02 -10.84 7.78
N ALA A 78 -7.31 -11.06 7.53
CA ALA A 78 -7.79 -12.36 7.06
C ALA A 78 -7.20 -12.74 5.70
N VAL A 79 -7.23 -11.83 4.72
CA VAL A 79 -6.65 -12.08 3.38
C VAL A 79 -5.15 -12.40 3.47
N PRO A 80 -4.28 -11.57 4.12
CA PRO A 80 -2.87 -11.90 4.29
C PRO A 80 -2.63 -13.23 5.01
N ILE A 81 -3.41 -13.55 6.05
CA ILE A 81 -3.30 -14.83 6.77
C ILE A 81 -3.62 -16.00 5.83
N VAL A 82 -4.70 -15.91 5.06
CA VAL A 82 -5.08 -16.96 4.11
C VAL A 82 -3.96 -17.18 3.08
N PHE A 83 -3.42 -16.11 2.48
CA PHE A 83 -2.30 -16.24 1.54
C PHE A 83 -1.05 -16.82 2.18
N ALA A 84 -0.71 -16.39 3.40
CA ALA A 84 0.44 -16.93 4.12
C ALA A 84 0.28 -18.44 4.41
N MET A 85 -0.91 -18.89 4.82
CA MET A 85 -1.19 -20.31 5.08
C MET A 85 -1.19 -21.17 3.81
N LEU A 86 -1.57 -20.60 2.66
CA LEU A 86 -1.57 -21.32 1.38
C LEU A 86 -0.18 -21.42 0.72
N THR A 87 0.77 -20.56 1.12
CA THR A 87 2.10 -20.47 0.48
C THR A 87 3.22 -21.06 1.37
N GLN A 88 2.87 -21.52 2.59
CA GLN A 88 3.73 -22.35 3.44
C GLN A 88 3.56 -23.83 3.09
#